data_AF-A0A0D2UZJ2-F1
#
_entry.id   AF-A0A0D2UZJ2-F1
#
_cell.length_a   1.000
_cell.length_b   1.000
_cell.length_c   1.000
_cell.angle_alpha   90.00
_cell.angle_beta   90.00
_cell.angle_gamma   90.00
#
_symmetry.space_group_name_H-M   'P 1'
#
loop_
_entity.id
_entity.type
_entity.pdbx_description
1 polymer ?
#
loop_
_entity_poly.entity_id
_entity_poly.type
_entity_poly.pdbx_seq_one_letter_code
_entity_poly.pdbx_strand_id
1 'polypeptide(L)' 'MYIGDCLDLIREGWVMEVRHIFREGNHYADHLANLAHEGTNGLVRLPNPPDGLLPSLHADALRHGKLRF' A
#
# COMPACT_ATOMS: atom_id res chain seq x y z
N MET A 1 -14.36 7.02 5.86
CA MET A 1 -13.31 7.91 5.32
C MET A 1 -13.91 8.68 4.17
N TYR A 2 -13.99 9.99 4.30
CA TYR A 2 -14.48 10.86 3.22
C TYR A 2 -13.30 11.30 2.36
N ILE A 3 -13.54 11.64 1.10
CA ILE A 3 -12.49 12.14 0.19
C ILE A 3 -11.81 13.40 0.76
N GLY A 4 -12.52 14.20 1.57
CA GLY A 4 -11.97 15.35 2.28
C GLY A 4 -10.80 14.98 3.19
N ASP A 5 -10.90 13.87 3.92
CA ASP A 5 -9.84 13.40 4.82
C ASP A 5 -8.54 13.09 4.05
N CYS A 6 -8.68 12.52 2.85
CA CYS A 6 -7.54 12.25 1.96
C CYS A 6 -6.87 13.54 1.48
N LEU A 7 -7.67 14.56 1.15
CA LEU A 7 -7.17 15.85 0.67
C LEU A 7 -6.40 16.58 1.77
N ASP A 8 -6.89 16.53 3.00
CA ASP A 8 -6.21 17.13 4.15
C ASP A 8 -4.86 16.43 4.41
N LEU A 9 -4.81 15.10 4.38
CA LEU A 9 -3.55 14.34 4.50
C LEU A 9 -2.54 14.67 3.40
N ILE A 10 -2.98 14.85 2.16
CA ILE A 10 -2.11 15.26 1.05
C ILE A 10 -1.54 16.66 1.30
N ARG A 11 -2.34 17.57 1.87
CA ARG A 11 -1.97 18.95 2.17
C ARG A 11 -1.03 19.09 3.37
N GLU A 12 -0.92 18.07 4.23
CA GLU A 12 0.03 18.07 5.36
C GLU A 12 1.51 18.05 4.93
N GLY A 13 1.80 17.97 3.62
CA GLY A 13 3.14 18.22 3.05
C GLY A 13 4.06 17.00 3.02
N TRP A 14 3.60 15.83 3.47
CA TRP A 14 4.32 14.55 3.37
C TRP A 14 4.16 13.87 2.02
N VAL A 15 3.14 14.26 1.25
CA VAL A 15 2.85 13.69 -0.07
C VAL A 15 3.53 14.55 -1.14
N MET A 16 4.56 14.00 -1.76
CA MET A 16 5.32 14.68 -2.81
C MET A 16 4.67 14.55 -4.20
N GLU A 17 4.01 13.41 -4.47
CA GLU A 17 3.41 13.10 -5.76
C GLU A 17 2.20 12.16 -5.57
N VAL A 18 1.15 12.36 -6.36
CA VAL A 18 0.06 11.40 -6.54
C VAL A 18 0.01 11.00 -8.00
N ARG A 19 0.13 9.69 -8.27
CA ARG A 19 0.12 9.15 -9.62
C ARG A 19 -0.86 7.98 -9.72
N HIS A 20 -1.48 7.84 -10.87
CA HIS A 20 -2.26 6.66 -11.21
C HIS A 20 -1.35 5.56 -11.73
N ILE A 21 -1.52 4.34 -11.23
CA ILE A 21 -0.82 3.14 -11.71
C ILE A 21 -1.84 2.03 -11.96
N PHE A 22 -1.58 1.19 -12.97
CA PHE A 22 -2.37 0.00 -13.20
C PHE A 22 -2.26 -0.96 -12.02
N ARG A 23 -3.28 -1.80 -11.82
CA ARG A 23 -3.37 -2.73 -10.69
C ARG A 23 -2.19 -3.70 -10.66
N GLU A 24 -1.78 -4.18 -11.82
CA GLU A 24 -0.60 -5.04 -12.03
C GLU A 24 0.72 -4.31 -11.72
N GLY A 25 0.70 -2.98 -11.63
CA GLY A 25 1.83 -2.17 -11.18
C GLY A 25 1.87 -1.94 -9.67
N ASN A 26 0.88 -2.42 -8.91
CA ASN A 26 0.73 -2.18 -7.47
C ASN A 26 0.45 -3.48 -6.70
N HIS A 27 1.18 -4.54 -7.02
CA HIS A 27 0.90 -5.87 -6.50
C HIS A 27 0.95 -5.96 -4.98
N TYR A 28 1.82 -5.17 -4.33
CA TYR A 28 1.95 -5.22 -2.88
C TYR A 28 0.70 -4.68 -2.17
N ALA A 29 0.20 -3.52 -2.60
CA ALA A 29 -1.03 -2.95 -2.04
C ALA A 29 -2.25 -3.84 -2.36
N ASP A 30 -2.29 -4.44 -3.56
CA ASP A 30 -3.36 -5.38 -3.93
C ASP A 30 -3.36 -6.63 -3.04
N HIS A 31 -2.19 -7.21 -2.79
CA HIS A 31 -2.03 -8.34 -1.87
C HIS A 31 -2.51 -8.00 -0.45
N LEU A 32 -2.15 -6.82 0.07
CA LEU A 32 -2.60 -6.36 1.39
C LEU A 32 -4.13 -6.15 1.44
N ALA A 33 -4.72 -5.60 0.39
CA ALA A 33 -6.16 -5.39 0.31
C ALA A 33 -6.90 -6.74 0.27
N ASN A 34 -6.43 -7.71 -0.51
CA ASN A 34 -6.99 -9.05 -0.57
C ASN A 34 -6.85 -9.77 0.79
N LEU A 35 -5.68 -9.68 1.44
CA LEU A 35 -5.45 -10.26 2.76
C LEU A 35 -6.42 -9.71 3.81
N ALA A 36 -6.67 -8.40 3.80
CA ALA A 36 -7.64 -7.78 4.70
C ALA A 36 -9.08 -8.21 4.39
N HIS A 37 -9.41 -8.38 3.11
CA HIS A 37 -10.74 -8.80 2.66
C HIS A 37 -11.05 -10.27 2.99
N GLU A 38 -10.08 -11.16 2.83
CA GLU A 38 -10.19 -12.60 3.13
C GLU A 38 -10.15 -12.89 4.64
N GLY A 39 -9.66 -11.94 5.42
CA GLY A 39 -9.58 -12.04 6.88
C GLY A 39 -10.96 -12.02 7.56
N THR A 40 -10.95 -12.35 8.86
CA THR A 40 -12.17 -12.23 9.69
C THR A 40 -12.58 -10.77 9.83
N ASN A 41 -13.88 -10.49 9.71
CA ASN A 41 -14.44 -9.16 10.00
C ASN A 41 -14.02 -8.70 11.41
N GLY A 42 -13.28 -7.60 11.46
CA GLY A 42 -12.76 -7.02 12.70
C GLY A 42 -11.28 -6.64 12.59
N LEU A 43 -10.66 -6.33 13.73
CA LEU A 43 -9.24 -6.04 13.80
C LEU A 43 -8.47 -7.31 14.20
N VAL A 44 -7.68 -7.84 13.28
CA VAL A 44 -6.76 -8.96 13.55
C VAL A 44 -5.33 -8.42 13.64
N ARG A 45 -4.68 -8.65 14.78
CA ARG A 45 -3.24 -8.40 14.94
C ARG A 45 -2.48 -9.68 14.67
N LEU A 46 -1.65 -9.68 13.62
CA LEU A 46 -0.79 -10.80 13.30
C LEU A 46 0.48 -10.73 14.15
N PRO A 47 0.86 -11.81 14.86
CA PRO A 47 2.07 -11.82 15.69
C PRO A 47 3.36 -11.83 14.87
N ASN A 48 3.28 -12.30 13.62
CA ASN A 48 4.36 -12.33 12.65
C ASN A 48 3.84 -11.84 11.29
N PRO A 49 4.70 -11.25 10.43
CA PRO A 49 4.31 -10.91 9.07
C PRO A 49 3.94 -12.17 8.28
N PRO A 50 2.89 -12.13 7.43
CA PRO A 50 2.55 -13.22 6.52
C PRO A 50 3.72 -13.64 5.64
N ASP A 51 3.85 -14.93 5.41
CA ASP A 51 4.82 -15.48 4.47
C ASP A 51 4.62 -14.87 3.07
N GLY A 52 5.72 -14.52 2.41
CA GLY A 52 5.68 -13.88 1.07
C GLY A 52 5.44 -12.37 1.06
N LEU A 53 5.08 -11.75 2.19
CA LEU A 53 4.88 -10.29 2.27
C LEU A 53 6.18 -9.52 2.00
N LEU A 54 7.28 -9.92 2.66
CA LEU A 54 8.60 -9.27 2.51
C LEU A 54 9.17 -9.39 1.09
N PRO A 55 9.17 -10.56 0.44
CA PRO A 55 9.54 -10.68 -0.97
C PRO A 55 8.71 -9.80 -1.91
N SER A 56 7.39 -9.72 -1.68
CA SER A 56 6.49 -8.90 -2.51
C SER A 56 6.77 -7.41 -2.34
N LEU A 57 7.02 -6.95 -1.10
CA LEU A 57 7.42 -5.56 -0.82
C LEU A 57 8.74 -5.21 -1.50
N HIS A 58 9.75 -6.07 -1.43
CA HIS A 58 11.03 -5.86 -2.11
C HIS A 58 10.88 -5.81 -3.64
N ALA A 59 10.07 -6.70 -4.21
CA ALA A 59 9.83 -6.71 -5.65
C ALA A 59 9.13 -5.42 -6.13
N ASP A 60 8.18 -4.90 -5.35
CA ASP A 60 7.48 -3.65 -5.67
C ASP A 60 8.40 -2.43 -5.48
N ALA A 61 9.20 -2.40 -4.40
CA ALA A 61 10.20 -1.35 -4.17
C ALA A 61 11.24 -1.26 -5.29
N LEU A 62 11.68 -2.40 -5.85
CA LEU A 62 12.60 -2.43 -7.00
C LEU A 62 11.96 -1.89 -8.29
N ARG A 63 10.65 -2.08 -8.49
CA ARG A 63 9.91 -1.58 -9.66
C ARG A 63 9.67 -0.07 -9.59
N HIS A 64 9.50 0.47 -8.38
CA HIS A 64 9.25 1.90 -8.14
C HIS A 64 10.49 2.69 -7.70
N GLY A 65 11.60 2.02 -7.44
CA GLY A 65 12.86 2.52 -6.87
C GLY A 65 13.71 3.45 -7.74
N LYS A 66 13.08 4.25 -8.60
CA LYS A 66 13.70 5.49 -9.12
C LYS A 66 12.90 6.67 -8.59
N LEU A 67 13.07 6.98 -7.31
CA LEU A 67 12.92 8.36 -6.84
C LEU A 67 13.97 9.17 -7.60
N ARG A 68 13.55 9.80 -8.70
CA ARG A 68 14.34 10.80 -9.39
C ARG A 68 14.31 12.04 -8.50
N PHE A 69 15.38 12.23 -7.73
CA PHE A 69 15.73 13.54 -7.18
C PHE A 69 16.09 14.49 -8.32
#